data_AF-S9PA88-F1
#
_entry.id   AF-S9PA88-F1
#
_cell.length_a   1.000
_cell.length_b   1.000
_cell.length_c   1.000
_cell.angle_alpha   90.00
_cell.angle_beta   90.00
_cell.angle_gamma   90.00
#
_symmetry.space_group_name_H-M   'P 1'
#
loop_
_entity.id
_entity.type
_entity.pdbx_description
1 polymer ?
#
loop_
_entity_poly.entity_id
_entity_poly.type
_entity_poly.pdbx_seq_one_letter_code
_entity_poly.pdbx_strand_id
1 'polypeptide(L)'
;MAPSHPESPIEKHLRRMMDALAEGRKRHAEWLEKWERMEARERARWERLEGEGGADWEKRAERYAGSVEQWAQRQARQVEAWAEKNSKRAEKWASRVERQHRRKELRRERREQRRERERARKERRREEALANPFQGAVFALAALVMVGMAIYSFEEMWWLVFVALGLGSSAASTFWRARRLEVARRAQLGEGLEQGASAAGPVRAAAPEPAREGEDPRRARVDALCDKLLGELRSGPGVLRDVVHQPEQTVEGLRKSCHELARRERELRSLSPPEEERRLEEERARLSARVESETDAVVKERLEKTLRLLDEQRQQRAELATAASRLEAEHMRLFYTLENLYTQVLRVRSADAASADVAGAGLRRSVEQLGLEMDAVASALEEVHGEPSGDPLGAPRGRVPTR
;
A
#
# COMPACT_ATOMS: atom_id res chain seq x y z
N MET A 1 29.14 -6.25 -37.78
CA MET A 1 29.26 -6.09 -36.32
C MET A 1 28.23 -5.05 -35.89
N ALA A 2 27.08 -5.51 -35.38
CA ALA A 2 26.05 -4.59 -34.89
C ALA A 2 26.46 -4.04 -33.52
N PRO A 3 26.28 -2.73 -33.24
CA PRO A 3 26.60 -2.16 -31.94
C PRO A 3 25.65 -2.75 -30.88
N SER A 4 26.22 -3.36 -29.84
CA SER A 4 25.46 -3.82 -28.68
C SER A 4 24.84 -2.61 -27.98
N HIS A 5 23.51 -2.62 -27.84
CA HIS A 5 22.80 -1.60 -27.07
C HIS A 5 23.32 -1.60 -25.63
N PRO A 6 23.54 -0.42 -25.02
CA PRO A 6 23.98 -0.34 -23.64
C PRO A 6 22.90 -0.93 -22.72
N GLU A 7 23.26 -1.95 -21.94
CA GLU A 7 22.38 -2.58 -20.94
C GLU A 7 21.78 -1.52 -20.01
N SER A 8 20.47 -1.63 -19.74
CA SER A 8 19.80 -0.71 -18.84
C SER A 8 20.32 -0.88 -17.39
N PRO A 9 20.32 0.18 -16.55
CA PRO A 9 20.75 0.07 -15.15
C PRO A 9 19.98 -0.98 -14.33
N ILE A 10 18.71 -1.23 -14.70
CA ILE A 10 17.83 -2.20 -14.04
C ILE A 10 18.25 -3.62 -14.39
N GLU A 11 18.45 -3.92 -15.68
CA GLU A 11 18.95 -5.23 -16.13
C GLU A 11 20.29 -5.56 -15.48
N LYS A 12 21.19 -4.58 -15.38
CA LYS A 12 22.48 -4.74 -14.69
C LYS A 12 22.31 -5.05 -13.20
N HIS A 13 21.31 -4.45 -12.55
CA HIS A 13 21.02 -4.72 -11.13
C HIS A 13 20.42 -6.11 -10.93
N LEU A 14 19.43 -6.49 -11.74
CA LEU A 14 18.81 -7.81 -11.71
C LEU A 14 19.84 -8.92 -11.99
N ARG A 15 20.71 -8.74 -12.98
CA ARG A 15 21.78 -9.67 -13.29
C ARG A 15 22.71 -9.89 -12.09
N ARG A 16 23.12 -8.81 -11.41
CA ARG A 16 23.92 -8.90 -10.18
C ARG A 16 23.20 -9.63 -9.05
N MET A 17 21.89 -9.43 -8.89
CA MET A 17 21.11 -10.17 -7.90
C MET A 17 21.03 -11.66 -8.24
N MET A 18 20.77 -11.99 -9.50
CA MET A 18 20.69 -13.39 -9.96
C MET A 18 22.05 -14.10 -9.84
N ASP A 19 23.15 -13.43 -10.20
CA ASP A 19 24.50 -13.94 -10.02
C ASP A 19 24.81 -14.18 -8.53
N ALA A 20 24.42 -13.26 -7.65
CA ALA A 20 24.60 -13.42 -6.20
C ALA A 20 23.77 -14.58 -5.62
N LEU A 21 22.55 -14.79 -6.11
CA LEU A 21 21.71 -15.94 -5.73
C LEU A 21 22.29 -17.26 -6.23
N ALA A 22 22.78 -17.29 -7.47
CA ALA A 22 23.42 -18.47 -8.04
C ALA A 22 24.71 -18.83 -7.29
N GLU A 23 25.53 -17.83 -6.94
CA GLU A 23 26.73 -18.01 -6.13
C GLU A 23 26.38 -18.51 -4.72
N GLY A 24 25.32 -17.97 -4.11
CA GLY A 24 24.80 -18.43 -2.82
C GLY A 24 24.38 -19.91 -2.85
N ARG A 25 23.62 -20.33 -3.88
CA ARG A 25 23.22 -21.73 -4.07
C ARG A 25 24.42 -22.65 -4.25
N LYS A 26 25.42 -22.22 -5.03
CA LYS A 26 26.65 -22.98 -5.24
C LYS A 26 27.42 -23.19 -3.94
N ARG A 27 27.63 -22.14 -3.14
CA ARG A 27 28.30 -22.24 -1.83
C ARG A 27 27.55 -23.15 -0.87
N HIS A 28 26.21 -23.13 -0.89
CA HIS A 28 25.38 -24.01 -0.08
C HIS A 28 25.55 -25.49 -0.49
N ALA A 29 25.55 -25.79 -1.79
CA ALA A 29 25.81 -27.14 -2.30
C ALA A 29 27.22 -27.64 -1.93
N GLU A 30 28.25 -26.82 -2.12
CA GLU A 30 29.63 -27.14 -1.73
C GLU A 30 29.75 -27.40 -0.22
N TRP A 31 29.00 -26.65 0.60
CA TRP A 31 28.95 -26.85 2.04
C TRP A 31 28.27 -28.17 2.42
N LEU A 32 27.15 -28.52 1.78
CA LEU A 32 26.46 -29.81 1.98
C LEU A 32 27.34 -31.00 1.59
N GLU A 33 27.98 -30.97 0.42
CA GLU A 33 28.90 -32.04 0.01
C GLU A 33 30.08 -32.20 0.97
N LYS A 34 30.57 -31.09 1.54
CA LYS A 34 31.63 -31.12 2.54
C LYS A 34 31.13 -31.75 3.84
N TRP A 35 29.90 -31.45 4.23
CA TRP A 35 29.25 -32.00 5.42
C TRP A 35 29.03 -33.51 5.28
N GLU A 36 28.46 -33.97 4.17
CA GLU A 36 28.27 -35.40 3.88
C GLU A 36 29.60 -36.17 3.90
N ARG A 37 30.66 -35.57 3.33
CA ARG A 37 32.02 -36.16 3.40
C ARG A 37 32.55 -36.25 4.82
N MET A 38 32.26 -35.28 5.69
CA MET A 38 32.66 -35.36 7.10
C MET A 38 31.85 -36.43 7.83
N GLU A 39 30.54 -36.48 7.63
CA GLU A 39 29.65 -37.45 8.26
C GLU A 39 30.02 -38.88 7.86
N ALA A 40 30.31 -39.13 6.58
CA ALA A 40 30.79 -40.44 6.11
C ALA A 40 32.13 -40.83 6.76
N ARG A 41 33.05 -39.87 6.93
CA ARG A 41 34.34 -40.10 7.63
C ARG A 41 34.14 -40.36 9.12
N GLU A 42 33.13 -39.78 9.74
CA GLU A 42 32.78 -40.06 11.14
C GLU A 42 32.14 -41.44 11.27
N ARG A 43 31.16 -41.78 10.43
CA ARG A 43 30.55 -43.13 10.39
C ARG A 43 31.60 -44.23 10.21
N ALA A 44 32.50 -44.10 9.23
CA ALA A 44 33.58 -45.06 9.03
C ALA A 44 34.64 -45.06 10.16
N ARG A 45 34.73 -44.00 10.97
CA ARG A 45 35.55 -44.00 12.20
C ARG A 45 34.83 -44.76 13.30
N TRP A 46 33.53 -44.56 13.47
CA TRP A 46 32.71 -45.26 14.45
C TRP A 46 32.67 -46.78 14.20
N GLU A 47 32.44 -47.20 12.95
CA GLU A 47 32.42 -48.63 12.57
C GLU A 47 33.74 -49.35 12.89
N ARG A 48 34.88 -48.67 12.71
CA ARG A 48 36.20 -49.23 13.06
C ARG A 48 36.38 -49.39 14.58
N LEU A 49 35.84 -48.45 15.35
CA LEU A 49 35.96 -48.45 16.81
C LEU A 49 35.02 -49.45 17.47
N GLU A 50 33.86 -49.71 16.87
CA GLU A 50 32.89 -50.71 17.35
C GLU A 50 33.46 -52.14 17.30
N GLY A 51 34.36 -52.42 16.36
CA GLY A 51 35.06 -53.71 16.25
C GLY A 51 36.14 -53.98 17.31
N GLU A 52 36.60 -52.97 18.08
CA GLU A 52 37.76 -53.08 18.99
C GLU A 52 37.42 -53.39 20.46
N GLY A 53 36.15 -53.67 20.82
CA GLY A 53 35.80 -54.34 22.08
C GLY A 53 35.49 -53.46 23.31
N GLY A 54 34.20 -53.16 23.50
CA GLY A 54 33.44 -53.51 24.71
C GLY A 54 33.50 -52.67 26.00
N ALA A 55 34.66 -52.18 26.47
CA ALA A 55 34.76 -51.64 27.84
C ALA A 55 35.03 -50.12 27.95
N ASP A 56 35.45 -49.47 26.87
CA ASP A 56 35.85 -48.05 26.87
C ASP A 56 35.00 -47.17 25.93
N TRP A 57 33.87 -47.71 25.45
CA TRP A 57 32.97 -47.00 24.54
C TRP A 57 32.09 -45.97 25.27
N GLU A 58 31.59 -46.28 26.48
CA GLU A 58 30.73 -45.38 27.26
C GLU A 58 31.45 -44.07 27.60
N LYS A 59 32.68 -44.16 28.13
CA LYS A 59 33.51 -42.98 28.45
C LYS A 59 33.82 -42.13 27.23
N ARG A 60 33.95 -42.74 26.04
CA ARG A 60 34.17 -42.02 24.79
C ARG A 60 32.89 -41.37 24.27
N ALA A 61 31.75 -42.05 24.38
CA ALA A 61 30.44 -41.50 24.03
C ALA A 61 30.10 -40.29 24.91
N GLU A 62 30.38 -40.35 26.21
CA GLU A 62 30.21 -39.21 27.13
C GLU A 62 31.11 -38.01 26.75
N ARG A 63 32.39 -38.25 26.43
CA ARG A 63 33.30 -37.20 25.95
C ARG A 63 32.84 -36.60 24.62
N TYR A 64 32.35 -37.44 23.71
CA TYR A 64 31.84 -36.98 22.43
C TYR A 64 30.55 -36.17 22.60
N ALA A 65 29.60 -36.64 23.40
CA ALA A 65 28.38 -35.90 23.74
C ALA A 65 28.70 -34.53 24.35
N GLY A 66 29.63 -34.48 25.32
CA GLY A 66 30.11 -33.21 25.90
C GLY A 66 30.78 -32.29 24.87
N SER A 67 31.53 -32.85 23.90
CA SER A 67 32.15 -32.06 22.84
C SER A 67 31.14 -31.49 21.83
N VAL A 68 30.09 -32.26 21.51
CA VAL A 68 28.99 -31.85 20.63
C VAL A 68 28.17 -30.76 21.31
N GLU A 69 27.87 -30.90 22.60
CA GLU A 69 27.15 -29.89 23.38
C GLU A 69 27.93 -28.57 23.43
N GLN A 70 29.24 -28.61 23.72
CA GLN A 70 30.10 -27.41 23.69
C GLN A 70 30.21 -26.78 22.30
N TRP A 71 30.18 -27.59 21.24
CA TRP A 71 30.15 -27.08 19.88
C TRP A 71 28.80 -26.41 19.56
N ALA A 72 27.68 -27.04 19.93
CA ALA A 72 26.33 -26.51 19.75
C ALA A 72 26.13 -25.19 20.50
N GLN A 73 26.59 -25.10 21.75
CA GLN A 73 26.57 -23.85 22.53
C GLN A 73 27.40 -22.75 21.87
N ARG A 74 28.57 -23.07 21.29
CA ARG A 74 29.38 -22.10 20.54
C ARG A 74 28.71 -21.64 19.24
N GLN A 75 27.98 -22.52 18.55
CA GLN A 75 27.21 -22.14 17.37
C GLN A 75 26.01 -21.26 17.75
N ALA A 76 25.26 -21.62 18.80
CA ALA A 76 24.15 -20.82 19.31
C ALA A 76 24.60 -19.38 19.64
N ARG A 77 25.71 -19.22 20.38
CA ARG A 77 26.29 -17.90 20.68
C ARG A 77 26.72 -17.12 19.43
N GLN A 78 27.25 -17.79 18.41
CA GLN A 78 27.62 -17.14 17.15
C GLN A 78 26.38 -16.68 16.37
N VAL A 79 25.31 -17.48 16.36
CA VAL A 79 24.04 -17.13 15.72
C VAL A 79 23.38 -15.96 16.45
N GLU A 80 23.36 -15.97 17.79
CA GLU A 80 22.84 -14.86 18.60
C GLU A 80 23.63 -13.57 18.35
N ALA A 81 24.97 -13.62 18.36
CA ALA A 81 25.81 -12.46 18.08
C ALA A 81 25.64 -11.93 16.64
N TRP A 82 25.45 -12.83 15.67
CA TRP A 82 25.14 -12.47 14.30
C TRP A 82 23.75 -11.81 14.18
N ALA A 83 22.74 -12.37 14.86
CA ALA A 83 21.38 -11.84 14.88
C ALA A 83 21.34 -10.44 15.51
N GLU A 84 22.01 -10.23 16.64
CA GLU A 84 22.12 -8.92 17.31
C GLU A 84 22.83 -7.88 16.42
N LYS A 85 23.87 -8.30 15.68
CA LYS A 85 24.57 -7.41 14.74
C LYS A 85 23.69 -7.03 13.55
N ASN A 86 22.85 -7.96 13.09
CA ASN A 86 21.95 -7.72 11.98
C ASN A 86 20.72 -6.90 12.37
N SER A 87 20.15 -7.11 13.56
CA SER A 87 19.05 -6.27 14.06
C SER A 87 19.48 -4.80 14.17
N LYS A 88 20.66 -4.53 14.74
CA LYS A 88 21.25 -3.18 14.79
C LYS A 88 21.49 -2.57 13.40
N ARG A 89 21.80 -3.40 12.39
CA ARG A 89 21.93 -2.92 11.00
C ARG A 89 20.57 -2.62 10.37
N ALA A 90 19.57 -3.46 10.64
CA ALA A 90 18.20 -3.27 10.17
C ALA A 90 17.60 -1.97 10.75
N GLU A 91 17.75 -1.72 12.05
CA GLU A 91 17.33 -0.47 12.70
C GLU A 91 18.00 0.78 12.09
N LYS A 92 19.31 0.71 11.83
CA LYS A 92 20.05 1.79 11.18
C LYS A 92 19.61 2.02 9.74
N TRP A 93 19.19 0.96 9.04
CA TRP A 93 18.67 1.06 7.69
C TRP A 93 17.26 1.65 7.69
N ALA A 94 16.36 1.16 8.56
CA ALA A 94 15.00 1.66 8.74
C ALA A 94 14.98 3.16 9.06
N SER A 95 15.77 3.59 10.05
CA SER A 95 15.91 5.01 10.40
C SER A 95 16.49 5.87 9.26
N ARG A 96 17.30 5.30 8.37
CA ARG A 96 17.80 5.99 7.17
C ARG A 96 16.70 6.15 6.12
N VAL A 97 15.87 5.13 5.92
CA VAL A 97 14.72 5.14 4.99
C VAL A 97 13.68 6.15 5.46
N GLU A 98 13.34 6.15 6.76
CA GLU A 98 12.39 7.09 7.35
C GLU A 98 12.85 8.56 7.16
N ARG A 99 14.14 8.84 7.42
CA ARG A 99 14.73 10.17 7.16
C ARG A 99 14.66 10.57 5.68
N GLN A 100 14.76 9.62 4.76
CA GLN A 100 14.62 9.88 3.32
C GLN A 100 13.17 10.19 2.94
N HIS A 101 12.20 9.43 3.46
CA HIS A 101 10.77 9.68 3.26
C HIS A 101 10.36 11.06 3.78
N ARG A 102 10.70 11.37 5.04
CA ARG A 102 10.42 12.68 5.63
C ARG A 102 11.03 13.83 4.82
N ARG A 103 12.23 13.64 4.23
CA ARG A 103 12.84 14.64 3.32
C ARG A 103 12.09 14.78 2.00
N LYS A 104 11.53 13.70 1.45
CA LYS A 104 10.73 13.74 0.22
C LYS A 104 9.39 14.42 0.45
N GLU A 105 8.72 14.14 1.57
CA GLU A 105 7.46 14.77 1.97
C GLU A 105 7.61 16.29 2.15
N LEU A 106 8.61 16.72 2.93
CA LEU A 106 8.92 18.15 3.10
C LEU A 106 9.22 18.86 1.76
N ARG A 107 9.75 18.14 0.76
CA ARG A 107 9.96 18.67 -0.59
C ARG A 107 8.65 18.78 -1.38
N ARG A 108 7.73 17.82 -1.22
CA ARG A 108 6.39 17.85 -1.85
C ARG A 108 5.57 19.01 -1.28
N GLU A 109 5.51 19.14 0.04
CA GLU A 109 4.82 20.25 0.72
C GLU A 109 5.37 21.62 0.27
N ARG A 110 6.70 21.78 0.19
CA ARG A 110 7.32 23.02 -0.31
C ARG A 110 6.96 23.32 -1.77
N ARG A 111 6.76 22.29 -2.61
CA ARG A 111 6.33 22.47 -4.01
C ARG A 111 4.86 22.86 -4.08
N GLU A 112 4.02 22.25 -3.26
CA GLU A 112 2.60 22.58 -3.15
C GLU A 112 2.38 24.00 -2.64
N GLN A 113 3.05 24.40 -1.55
CA GLN A 113 3.02 25.78 -1.06
C GLN A 113 3.50 26.79 -2.10
N ARG A 114 4.49 26.45 -2.95
CA ARG A 114 4.92 27.31 -4.07
C ARG A 114 3.83 27.42 -5.13
N ARG A 115 3.19 26.31 -5.50
CA ARG A 115 2.08 26.29 -6.48
C ARG A 115 0.88 27.08 -5.97
N GLU A 116 0.53 26.96 -4.69
CA GLU A 116 -0.54 27.74 -4.07
C GLU A 116 -0.23 29.24 -4.06
N ARG A 117 1.00 29.63 -3.68
CA ARG A 117 1.43 31.03 -3.76
C ARG A 117 1.39 31.57 -5.18
N GLU A 118 1.74 30.77 -6.18
CA GLU A 118 1.63 31.16 -7.58
C GLU A 118 0.18 31.29 -8.06
N ARG A 119 -0.72 30.38 -7.65
CA ARG A 119 -2.16 30.46 -7.92
C ARG A 119 -2.77 31.71 -7.30
N ALA A 120 -2.51 31.95 -6.02
CA ALA A 120 -2.96 33.15 -5.31
C ALA A 120 -2.44 34.45 -5.96
N ARG A 121 -1.18 34.46 -6.44
CA ARG A 121 -0.64 35.60 -7.19
C ARG A 121 -1.34 35.81 -8.55
N LYS A 122 -1.66 34.73 -9.26
CA LYS A 122 -2.39 34.80 -10.54
C LYS A 122 -3.83 35.27 -10.35
N GLU A 123 -4.50 34.80 -9.30
CA GLU A 123 -5.86 35.23 -8.96
C GLU A 123 -5.90 36.72 -8.62
N ARG A 124 -4.99 37.21 -7.77
CA ARG A 124 -4.87 38.66 -7.47
C ARG A 124 -4.68 39.50 -8.73
N ARG A 125 -3.83 39.06 -9.67
CA ARG A 125 -3.65 39.77 -10.95
C ARG A 125 -4.91 39.77 -11.83
N ARG A 126 -5.70 38.70 -11.79
CA ARG A 126 -6.97 38.63 -12.54
C ARG A 126 -8.03 39.53 -11.91
N GLU A 127 -8.10 39.56 -10.58
CA GLU A 127 -8.99 40.47 -9.85
C GLU A 127 -8.63 41.93 -10.12
N GLU A 128 -7.34 42.29 -10.09
CA GLU A 128 -6.85 43.63 -10.44
C GLU A 128 -7.20 44.01 -11.90
N ALA A 129 -7.12 43.06 -12.84
CA ALA A 129 -7.48 43.30 -14.24
C ALA A 129 -8.98 43.48 -14.47
N LEU A 130 -9.83 42.78 -13.70
CA LEU A 130 -11.29 42.87 -13.80
C LEU A 130 -11.86 44.05 -13.01
N ALA A 131 -11.16 44.51 -11.97
CA ALA A 131 -11.54 45.65 -11.15
C ALA A 131 -11.04 46.99 -11.74
N ASN A 132 -11.14 47.16 -13.06
CA ASN A 132 -10.81 48.43 -13.70
C ASN A 132 -12.10 49.26 -13.88
N PRO A 133 -12.52 50.08 -12.89
CA PRO A 133 -13.78 50.84 -12.93
C PRO A 133 -13.83 51.79 -14.13
N PHE A 134 -12.67 52.16 -14.67
CA PHE A 134 -12.52 53.01 -15.84
C PHE A 134 -13.15 52.40 -17.09
N GLN A 135 -13.02 51.08 -17.31
CA GLN A 135 -13.65 50.43 -18.47
C GLN A 135 -15.19 50.45 -18.37
N GLY A 136 -15.73 50.24 -17.17
CA GLY A 136 -17.17 50.37 -16.91
C GLY A 136 -17.70 51.78 -17.17
N ALA A 137 -16.93 52.80 -16.77
CA ALA A 137 -17.27 54.20 -17.03
C ALA A 137 -17.23 54.56 -18.53
N VAL A 138 -16.25 54.06 -19.28
CA VAL A 138 -16.13 54.28 -20.73
C VAL A 138 -17.33 53.70 -21.48
N PHE A 139 -17.76 52.47 -21.15
CA PHE A 139 -18.95 51.87 -21.77
C PHE A 139 -20.25 52.60 -21.42
N ALA A 140 -20.39 53.09 -20.19
CA ALA A 140 -21.55 53.89 -19.80
C ALA A 140 -21.61 55.23 -20.54
N LEU A 141 -20.47 55.91 -20.73
CA LEU A 141 -20.38 57.15 -21.49
C LEU A 141 -20.73 56.92 -22.97
N ALA A 142 -20.18 55.87 -23.57
CA ALA A 142 -20.48 55.51 -24.96
C ALA A 142 -21.97 55.21 -25.17
N ALA A 143 -22.61 54.51 -24.24
CA ALA A 143 -24.05 54.26 -24.28
C ALA A 143 -24.87 55.57 -24.22
N LEU A 144 -24.49 56.52 -23.36
CA LEU A 144 -25.17 57.82 -23.25
C LEU A 144 -25.08 58.66 -24.53
N VAL A 145 -23.90 58.70 -25.16
CA VAL A 145 -23.70 59.42 -26.44
C VAL A 145 -24.60 58.85 -27.53
N MET A 146 -24.70 57.52 -27.62
CA MET A 146 -25.54 56.84 -28.61
C MET A 146 -27.03 57.11 -28.39
N VAL A 147 -27.49 57.15 -27.13
CA VAL A 147 -28.88 57.54 -26.81
C VAL A 147 -29.14 59.00 -27.19
N GLY A 148 -28.21 59.91 -26.89
CA GLY A 148 -28.35 61.32 -27.26
C GLY A 148 -28.46 61.52 -28.78
N MET A 149 -27.67 60.77 -29.55
CA MET A 149 -27.70 60.80 -31.01
C MET A 149 -29.01 60.21 -31.57
N ALA A 150 -29.53 59.14 -30.96
CA ALA A 150 -30.81 58.54 -31.34
C ALA A 150 -32.00 59.49 -31.11
N ILE A 151 -31.94 60.37 -30.11
CA ILE A 151 -32.99 61.36 -29.82
C ILE A 151 -32.99 62.48 -30.87
N TYR A 152 -31.81 62.92 -31.32
CA TYR A 152 -31.69 63.99 -32.32
C TYR A 152 -32.05 63.56 -33.74
N SER A 153 -31.82 62.28 -34.08
CA SER A 153 -32.04 61.72 -35.43
C SER A 153 -33.09 60.61 -35.43
N PHE A 154 -34.23 60.86 -34.78
CA PHE A 154 -35.22 59.83 -34.45
C PHE A 154 -35.82 59.12 -35.67
N GLU A 155 -36.00 59.82 -36.79
CA GLU A 155 -36.67 59.26 -37.98
C GLU A 155 -35.80 58.26 -38.76
N GLU A 156 -34.46 58.41 -38.75
CA GLU A 156 -33.55 57.53 -39.51
C GLU A 156 -32.79 56.51 -38.63
N MET A 157 -32.64 56.78 -37.32
CA MET A 157 -31.66 56.06 -36.48
C MET A 157 -32.25 55.40 -35.22
N TRP A 158 -33.55 55.11 -35.20
CA TRP A 158 -34.23 54.48 -34.05
C TRP A 158 -33.60 53.14 -33.60
N TRP A 159 -32.93 52.42 -34.49
CA TRP A 159 -32.26 51.14 -34.18
C TRP A 159 -31.06 51.29 -33.22
N LEU A 160 -30.47 52.49 -33.08
CA LEU A 160 -29.35 52.74 -32.17
C LEU A 160 -29.72 52.55 -30.69
N VAL A 161 -31.02 52.64 -30.36
CA VAL A 161 -31.52 52.37 -29.00
C VAL A 161 -31.19 50.94 -28.57
N PHE A 162 -31.25 49.95 -29.48
CA PHE A 162 -30.90 48.56 -29.17
C PHE A 162 -29.40 48.38 -28.90
N VAL A 163 -28.54 49.08 -29.66
CA VAL A 163 -27.09 49.04 -29.46
C VAL A 163 -26.71 49.69 -28.13
N ALA A 164 -27.33 50.83 -27.80
CA ALA A 164 -27.16 51.47 -26.52
C ALA A 164 -27.64 50.60 -25.35
N LEU A 165 -28.74 49.86 -25.52
CA LEU A 165 -29.24 48.91 -24.52
C LEU A 165 -28.25 47.75 -24.31
N GLY A 166 -27.66 47.22 -25.38
CA GLY A 166 -26.61 46.19 -25.32
C GLY A 166 -25.36 46.65 -24.56
N LEU A 167 -24.86 47.85 -24.87
CA LEU A 167 -23.75 48.48 -24.14
C LEU A 167 -24.11 48.81 -22.69
N GLY A 168 -25.32 49.31 -22.43
CA GLY A 168 -25.83 49.61 -21.10
C GLY A 168 -25.97 48.37 -20.23
N SER A 169 -26.43 47.24 -20.78
CA SER A 169 -26.49 45.96 -20.06
C SER A 169 -25.09 45.44 -19.68
N SER A 170 -24.10 45.65 -20.55
CA SER A 170 -22.71 45.29 -20.28
C SER A 170 -22.10 46.17 -19.17
N ALA A 171 -22.37 47.48 -19.17
CA ALA A 171 -21.97 48.39 -18.09
C ALA A 171 -22.71 48.12 -16.76
N ALA A 172 -24.00 47.78 -16.81
CA ALA A 172 -24.77 47.38 -15.63
C ALA A 172 -24.22 46.06 -15.04
N SER A 173 -23.79 45.11 -15.88
CA SER A 173 -23.20 43.86 -15.42
C SER A 173 -21.85 44.06 -14.70
N THR A 174 -21.03 45.01 -15.15
CA THR A 174 -19.74 45.32 -14.51
C THR A 174 -19.94 46.06 -13.19
N PHE A 175 -20.89 47.01 -13.13
CA PHE A 175 -21.27 47.67 -11.88
C PHE A 175 -21.96 46.72 -10.88
N TRP A 176 -22.82 45.81 -11.35
CA TRP A 176 -23.47 44.82 -10.49
C TRP A 176 -22.46 43.81 -9.93
N ARG A 177 -21.44 43.42 -10.71
CA ARG A 177 -20.33 42.59 -10.23
C ARG A 177 -19.44 43.34 -9.23
N ALA A 178 -19.15 44.62 -9.44
CA ALA A 178 -18.41 45.46 -8.50
C ALA A 178 -19.17 45.60 -7.16
N ARG A 179 -20.49 45.82 -7.22
CA ARG A 179 -21.34 45.90 -6.03
C ARG A 179 -21.47 44.54 -5.32
N ARG A 180 -21.49 43.43 -6.06
CA ARG A 180 -21.50 42.08 -5.49
C ARG A 180 -20.19 41.73 -4.79
N LEU A 181 -19.06 42.22 -5.32
CA LEU A 181 -17.74 42.14 -4.67
C LEU A 181 -17.68 42.98 -3.39
N GLU A 182 -18.30 44.16 -3.35
CA GLU A 182 -18.42 44.97 -2.13
C GLU A 182 -19.32 44.32 -1.07
N VAL A 183 -20.43 43.70 -1.49
CA VAL A 183 -21.31 42.92 -0.59
C VAL A 183 -20.61 41.67 -0.08
N ALA A 184 -19.85 40.96 -0.92
CA ALA A 184 -19.03 39.81 -0.50
C ALA A 184 -17.90 40.22 0.45
N ARG A 185 -17.26 41.38 0.25
CA ARG A 185 -16.29 41.95 1.21
C ARG A 185 -16.93 42.29 2.54
N ARG A 186 -18.16 42.81 2.55
CA ARG A 186 -18.92 43.07 3.78
C ARG A 186 -19.37 41.77 4.47
N ALA A 187 -19.71 40.73 3.72
CA ALA A 187 -20.04 39.41 4.26
C ALA A 187 -18.80 38.72 4.87
N GLN A 188 -17.64 38.78 4.22
CA GLN A 188 -16.39 38.23 4.76
C GLN A 188 -15.87 38.99 5.99
N LEU A 189 -16.16 40.29 6.11
CA LEU A 189 -15.92 41.06 7.34
C LEU A 189 -16.96 40.80 8.45
N GLY A 190 -18.13 40.23 8.10
CA GLY A 190 -19.21 39.90 9.03
C GLY A 190 -19.24 38.44 9.51
N GLU A 191 -18.73 37.49 8.72
CA GLU A 191 -18.68 36.04 9.04
C GLU A 191 -17.57 35.67 10.03
N GLY A 192 -16.78 36.63 10.52
CA GLY A 192 -15.77 36.41 11.56
C GLY A 192 -16.31 36.33 12.99
N LEU A 193 -17.63 36.48 13.21
CA LEU A 193 -18.22 36.59 14.55
C LEU A 193 -19.38 35.61 14.86
N GLU A 194 -19.83 34.77 13.90
CA GLU A 194 -20.99 33.88 14.12
C GLU A 194 -20.76 32.41 13.68
N GLN A 195 -19.65 31.79 14.05
CA GLN A 195 -19.51 30.33 14.06
C GLN A 195 -19.37 29.82 15.49
N GLY A 196 -20.52 29.72 16.17
CA GLY A 196 -20.57 29.25 17.54
C GLY A 196 -21.98 28.98 18.04
N ALA A 197 -22.85 28.30 17.27
CA ALA A 197 -24.02 27.65 17.86
C ALA A 197 -24.74 26.70 16.89
N SER A 198 -24.82 25.42 17.31
CA SER A 198 -25.98 24.54 17.18
C SER A 198 -26.31 23.88 15.83
N ALA A 199 -26.12 22.56 15.76
CA ALA A 199 -27.23 21.63 15.49
C ALA A 199 -26.77 20.18 15.68
N ALA A 200 -26.96 19.65 16.89
CA ALA A 200 -27.10 18.21 17.12
C ALA A 200 -28.51 17.79 16.70
N GLY A 201 -28.62 16.74 15.88
CA GLY A 201 -29.87 16.09 15.50
C GLY A 201 -29.75 14.57 15.65
N PRO A 202 -30.83 13.87 16.08
CA PRO A 202 -30.76 12.52 16.62
C PRO A 202 -30.70 11.42 15.56
N VAL A 203 -30.05 10.32 15.96
CA VAL A 203 -29.87 9.06 15.25
C VAL A 203 -31.22 8.38 15.00
N ARG A 204 -31.54 8.11 13.73
CA ARG A 204 -32.68 7.29 13.31
C ARG A 204 -32.19 5.87 13.03
N ALA A 205 -32.66 4.92 13.83
CA ALA A 205 -32.40 3.49 13.68
C ALA A 205 -33.01 2.97 12.37
N ALA A 206 -32.19 2.31 11.55
CA ALA A 206 -32.60 1.59 10.35
C ALA A 206 -32.57 0.08 10.63
N ALA A 207 -33.71 -0.57 10.40
CA ALA A 207 -33.88 -2.03 10.38
C ALA A 207 -33.25 -2.63 9.10
N PRO A 208 -32.98 -3.95 9.03
CA PRO A 208 -32.00 -4.53 8.12
C PRO A 208 -32.50 -4.59 6.67
N GLU A 209 -31.74 -4.00 5.75
CA GLU A 209 -31.92 -4.19 4.30
C GLU A 209 -31.54 -5.62 3.87
N PRO A 210 -32.26 -6.23 2.91
CA PRO A 210 -31.90 -7.51 2.34
C PRO A 210 -30.57 -7.41 1.57
N ALA A 211 -29.77 -8.48 1.67
CA ALA A 211 -28.41 -8.58 1.14
C ALA A 211 -28.29 -8.09 -0.31
N ARG A 212 -27.40 -7.13 -0.52
CA ARG A 212 -27.02 -6.63 -1.84
C ARG A 212 -26.25 -7.74 -2.56
N GLU A 213 -26.81 -8.25 -3.66
CA GLU A 213 -26.15 -9.17 -4.58
C GLU A 213 -24.83 -8.55 -5.07
N GLY A 214 -23.70 -9.07 -4.59
CA GLY A 214 -22.35 -8.55 -4.87
C GLY A 214 -21.45 -8.42 -3.63
N GLU A 215 -22.02 -8.56 -2.43
CA GLU A 215 -21.23 -8.54 -1.21
C GLU A 215 -20.56 -9.91 -0.98
N ASP A 216 -19.24 -9.92 -0.82
CA ASP A 216 -18.46 -11.14 -0.57
C ASP A 216 -18.94 -11.76 0.76
N PRO A 217 -19.42 -13.02 0.77
CA PRO A 217 -19.92 -13.66 1.98
C PRO A 217 -18.87 -13.70 3.10
N ARG A 218 -17.57 -13.65 2.76
CA ARG A 218 -16.48 -13.56 3.75
C ARG A 218 -16.46 -12.21 4.46
N ARG A 219 -16.71 -11.11 3.73
CA ARG A 219 -16.80 -9.77 4.34
C ARG A 219 -17.99 -9.65 5.27
N ALA A 220 -19.15 -10.12 4.85
CA ALA A 220 -20.35 -10.10 5.68
C ALA A 220 -20.15 -10.88 7.01
N ARG A 221 -19.41 -12.01 6.98
CA ARG A 221 -19.05 -12.76 8.20
C ARG A 221 -18.12 -11.98 9.12
N VAL A 222 -17.09 -11.34 8.57
CA VAL A 222 -16.17 -10.48 9.34
C VAL A 222 -16.95 -9.33 9.98
N ASP A 223 -17.78 -8.63 9.21
CA ASP A 223 -18.59 -7.51 9.69
C ASP A 223 -19.51 -7.93 10.83
N ALA A 224 -20.25 -9.03 10.64
CA ALA A 224 -21.14 -9.57 11.67
C ALA A 224 -20.39 -9.97 12.95
N LEU A 225 -19.18 -10.53 12.83
CA LEU A 225 -18.36 -10.89 13.98
C LEU A 225 -17.82 -9.65 14.70
N CYS A 226 -17.31 -8.67 13.96
CA CYS A 226 -16.83 -7.41 14.51
C CYS A 226 -17.97 -6.61 15.19
N ASP A 227 -19.18 -6.60 14.61
CA ASP A 227 -20.35 -5.94 15.21
C ASP A 227 -20.77 -6.62 16.52
N LYS A 228 -20.78 -7.96 16.55
CA LYS A 228 -21.00 -8.72 17.79
C LYS A 228 -19.95 -8.40 18.85
N LEU A 229 -18.67 -8.39 18.46
CA LEU A 229 -17.56 -8.08 19.36
C LEU A 229 -17.70 -6.66 19.94
N LEU A 230 -18.00 -5.65 19.11
CA LEU A 230 -18.25 -4.28 19.57
C LEU A 230 -19.48 -4.19 20.48
N GLY A 231 -20.56 -4.92 20.18
CA GLY A 231 -21.75 -4.98 21.03
C GLY A 231 -21.43 -5.56 22.41
N GLU A 232 -20.68 -6.66 22.47
CA GLU A 232 -20.24 -7.27 23.72
C GLU A 232 -19.30 -6.33 24.51
N LEU A 233 -18.35 -5.68 23.85
CA LEU A 233 -17.42 -4.75 24.51
C LEU A 233 -18.12 -3.51 25.08
N ARG A 234 -19.12 -2.96 24.37
CA ARG A 234 -19.92 -1.81 24.84
C ARG A 234 -20.84 -2.17 26.01
N SER A 235 -21.42 -3.36 25.97
CA SER A 235 -22.32 -3.86 27.02
C SER A 235 -21.59 -4.46 28.23
N GLY A 236 -20.27 -4.67 28.10
CA GLY A 236 -19.46 -5.38 29.08
C GLY A 236 -19.07 -4.59 30.35
N PRO A 237 -18.55 -5.31 31.37
CA PRO A 237 -18.05 -4.72 32.61
C PRO A 237 -16.96 -3.68 32.37
N GLY A 238 -16.81 -2.69 33.28
CA GLY A 238 -15.81 -1.62 33.16
C GLY A 238 -14.38 -2.11 32.95
N VAL A 239 -14.03 -3.27 33.54
CA VAL A 239 -12.73 -3.94 33.36
C VAL A 239 -12.40 -4.20 31.88
N LEU A 240 -13.39 -4.49 31.03
CA LEU A 240 -13.15 -4.66 29.58
C LEU A 240 -12.82 -3.34 28.88
N ARG A 241 -13.38 -2.22 29.35
CA ARG A 241 -13.10 -0.87 28.83
C ARG A 241 -11.73 -0.36 29.30
N ASP A 242 -11.29 -0.75 30.49
CA ASP A 242 -9.98 -0.39 31.03
C ASP A 242 -8.85 -1.26 30.46
N VAL A 243 -9.17 -2.47 29.99
CA VAL A 243 -8.19 -3.40 29.42
C VAL A 243 -7.78 -3.01 28.00
N VAL A 244 -8.71 -2.53 27.19
CA VAL A 244 -8.43 -2.11 25.81
C VAL A 244 -8.55 -0.59 25.75
N HIS A 245 -7.43 0.12 25.58
CA HIS A 245 -7.50 1.53 25.25
C HIS A 245 -8.02 1.66 23.81
N GLN A 246 -9.27 2.10 23.66
CA GLN A 246 -9.97 2.30 22.37
C GLN A 246 -10.29 0.99 21.61
N PRO A 247 -11.11 0.08 22.18
CA PRO A 247 -11.47 -1.19 21.54
C PRO A 247 -12.16 -0.98 20.20
N GLU A 248 -12.91 0.10 20.04
CA GLU A 248 -13.56 0.46 18.79
C GLU A 248 -12.54 0.64 17.67
N GLN A 249 -11.44 1.33 17.93
CA GLN A 249 -10.41 1.59 16.92
C GLN A 249 -9.68 0.31 16.52
N THR A 250 -9.34 -0.56 17.48
CA THR A 250 -8.68 -1.83 17.19
C THR A 250 -9.57 -2.76 16.36
N VAL A 251 -10.85 -2.90 16.73
CA VAL A 251 -11.79 -3.78 15.99
C VAL A 251 -12.11 -3.20 14.61
N GLU A 252 -12.26 -1.89 14.48
CA GLU A 252 -12.40 -1.24 13.17
C GLU A 252 -11.14 -1.39 12.31
N GLY A 253 -9.96 -1.32 12.91
CA GLY A 253 -8.69 -1.62 12.25
C GLY A 253 -8.69 -3.04 11.69
N LEU A 254 -9.02 -4.03 12.52
CA LEU A 254 -9.12 -5.44 12.12
C LEU A 254 -10.10 -5.65 10.97
N ARG A 255 -11.27 -5.03 11.06
CA ARG A 255 -12.29 -5.06 10.00
C ARG A 255 -11.72 -4.54 8.69
N LYS A 256 -11.10 -3.36 8.71
CA LYS A 256 -10.48 -2.75 7.52
C LYS A 256 -9.39 -3.64 6.93
N SER A 257 -8.50 -4.19 7.76
CA SER A 257 -7.42 -5.07 7.28
C SER A 257 -7.95 -6.37 6.68
N CYS A 258 -8.97 -7.00 7.27
CA CYS A 258 -9.62 -8.17 6.69
C CYS A 258 -10.28 -7.85 5.34
N HIS A 259 -10.88 -6.67 5.21
CA HIS A 259 -11.51 -6.21 3.97
C HIS A 259 -10.50 -5.92 2.86
N GLU A 260 -9.37 -5.30 3.20
CA GLU A 260 -8.27 -5.03 2.28
C GLU A 260 -7.61 -6.32 1.80
N LEU A 261 -7.36 -7.29 2.68
CA LEU A 261 -6.86 -8.61 2.28
C LEU A 261 -7.81 -9.31 1.30
N ALA A 262 -9.11 -9.36 1.63
CA ALA A 262 -10.14 -9.95 0.76
C ALA A 262 -10.37 -9.15 -0.53
N ARG A 263 -10.02 -7.86 -0.55
CA ARG A 263 -10.06 -7.03 -1.76
C ARG A 263 -8.92 -7.42 -2.69
N ARG A 264 -7.69 -7.37 -2.17
CA ARG A 264 -6.46 -7.62 -2.95
C ARG A 264 -6.39 -9.06 -3.45
N GLU A 265 -6.82 -10.01 -2.64
CA GLU A 265 -6.92 -11.41 -3.05
C GLU A 265 -7.83 -11.56 -4.28
N ARG A 266 -8.99 -10.90 -4.30
CA ARG A 266 -9.87 -10.86 -5.47
C ARG A 266 -9.27 -10.13 -6.66
N GLU A 267 -8.61 -9.00 -6.43
CA GLU A 267 -7.90 -8.27 -7.49
C GLU A 267 -6.85 -9.19 -8.15
N LEU A 268 -6.03 -9.92 -7.37
CA LEU A 268 -5.07 -10.88 -7.90
C LEU A 268 -5.73 -12.05 -8.64
N ARG A 269 -6.82 -12.63 -8.10
CA ARG A 269 -7.56 -13.70 -8.80
C ARG A 269 -8.24 -13.22 -10.09
N SER A 270 -8.66 -11.96 -10.15
CA SER A 270 -9.23 -11.39 -11.37
C SER A 270 -8.20 -11.24 -12.49
N LEU A 271 -6.91 -11.09 -12.13
CA LEU A 271 -5.79 -11.03 -13.06
C LEU A 271 -5.29 -12.42 -13.50
N SER A 272 -5.58 -13.47 -12.73
CA SER A 272 -5.28 -14.87 -13.06
C SER A 272 -6.53 -15.76 -12.90
N PRO A 273 -7.53 -15.62 -13.79
CA PRO A 273 -8.69 -16.49 -13.77
C PRO A 273 -8.29 -17.92 -14.17
N PRO A 274 -8.87 -18.96 -13.53
CA PRO A 274 -8.48 -20.35 -13.77
C PRO A 274 -8.79 -20.84 -15.19
N GLU A 275 -9.76 -20.21 -15.87
CA GLU A 275 -10.06 -20.50 -17.27
C GLU A 275 -8.91 -20.11 -18.20
N GLU A 276 -8.23 -19.01 -17.92
CA GLU A 276 -7.11 -18.57 -18.75
C GLU A 276 -5.86 -19.42 -18.48
N GLU A 277 -5.63 -19.89 -17.24
CA GLU A 277 -4.57 -20.86 -16.95
C GLU A 277 -4.74 -22.15 -17.76
N ARG A 278 -5.98 -22.66 -17.84
CA ARG A 278 -6.31 -23.83 -18.69
C ARG A 278 -6.08 -23.56 -20.17
N ARG A 279 -6.47 -22.37 -20.68
CA ARG A 279 -6.20 -21.99 -22.07
C ARG A 279 -4.70 -21.95 -22.36
N LEU A 280 -3.88 -21.39 -21.46
CA LEU A 280 -2.43 -21.36 -21.60
C LEU A 280 -1.80 -22.78 -21.50
N GLU A 281 -2.42 -23.72 -20.78
CA GLU A 281 -2.07 -25.15 -20.79
C GLU A 281 -2.30 -25.81 -22.13
N GLU A 282 -3.47 -25.62 -22.71
CA GLU A 282 -3.79 -26.15 -24.02
C GLU A 282 -2.90 -25.54 -25.11
N GLU A 283 -2.68 -24.22 -25.07
CA GLU A 283 -1.80 -23.53 -26.02
C GLU A 283 -0.36 -24.01 -25.92
N ARG A 284 0.16 -24.21 -24.71
CA ARG A 284 1.50 -24.77 -24.49
C ARG A 284 1.62 -26.16 -25.08
N ALA A 285 0.65 -27.04 -24.80
CA ALA A 285 0.66 -28.41 -25.31
C ALA A 285 0.58 -28.46 -26.85
N ARG A 286 -0.22 -27.58 -27.45
CA ARG A 286 -0.31 -27.45 -28.92
C ARG A 286 1.01 -26.94 -29.51
N LEU A 287 1.61 -25.92 -28.90
CA LEU A 287 2.86 -25.32 -29.39
C LEU A 287 4.04 -26.28 -29.21
N SER A 288 4.11 -27.02 -28.11
CA SER A 288 5.15 -28.04 -27.88
C SER A 288 5.04 -29.18 -28.90
N ALA A 289 3.84 -29.70 -29.15
CA ALA A 289 3.63 -30.72 -30.18
C ALA A 289 4.05 -30.22 -31.58
N ARG A 290 3.79 -28.94 -31.88
CA ARG A 290 4.22 -28.33 -33.15
C ARG A 290 5.75 -28.24 -33.26
N VAL A 291 6.44 -27.82 -32.19
CA VAL A 291 7.92 -27.78 -32.13
C VAL A 291 8.52 -29.17 -32.39
N GLU A 292 7.91 -30.22 -31.84
CA GLU A 292 8.37 -31.60 -32.03
C GLU A 292 8.20 -32.10 -33.46
N SER A 293 7.08 -31.73 -34.12
CA SER A 293 6.79 -32.12 -35.49
C SER A 293 7.53 -31.32 -36.58
N GLU A 294 8.07 -30.15 -36.24
CA GLU A 294 8.65 -29.21 -37.20
C GLU A 294 10.07 -29.63 -37.62
N THR A 295 10.29 -29.74 -38.94
CA THR A 295 11.58 -30.16 -39.50
C THR A 295 12.48 -29.00 -39.90
N ASP A 296 11.92 -27.83 -40.23
CA ASP A 296 12.71 -26.65 -40.56
C ASP A 296 13.35 -26.06 -39.30
N ALA A 297 14.68 -26.03 -39.28
CA ALA A 297 15.47 -25.53 -38.15
C ALA A 297 15.15 -24.08 -37.77
N VAL A 298 14.88 -23.20 -38.75
CA VAL A 298 14.61 -21.78 -38.45
C VAL A 298 13.22 -21.61 -37.86
N VAL A 299 12.24 -22.34 -38.37
CA VAL A 299 10.86 -22.31 -37.84
C VAL A 299 10.84 -22.92 -36.44
N LYS A 300 11.52 -24.04 -36.25
CA LYS A 300 11.66 -24.69 -34.94
C LYS A 300 12.27 -23.75 -33.90
N GLU A 301 13.38 -23.08 -34.23
CA GLU A 301 14.01 -22.12 -33.31
C GLU A 301 13.05 -20.98 -32.92
N ARG A 302 12.24 -20.48 -33.86
CA ARG A 302 11.25 -19.43 -33.59
C ARG A 302 10.11 -19.94 -32.70
N LEU A 303 9.59 -21.13 -32.97
CA LEU A 303 8.54 -21.76 -32.16
C LEU A 303 9.04 -22.05 -30.74
N GLU A 304 10.29 -22.50 -30.58
CA GLU A 304 10.92 -22.69 -29.26
C GLU A 304 11.04 -21.36 -28.49
N LYS A 305 11.38 -20.25 -29.15
CA LYS A 305 11.37 -18.92 -28.51
C LYS A 305 9.97 -18.51 -28.05
N THR A 306 8.95 -18.73 -28.89
CA THR A 306 7.56 -18.45 -28.51
C THR A 306 7.12 -19.32 -27.33
N LEU A 307 7.51 -20.60 -27.31
CA LEU A 307 7.22 -21.51 -26.20
C LEU A 307 7.84 -21.03 -24.88
N ARG A 308 9.08 -20.54 -24.90
CA ARG A 308 9.73 -19.95 -23.72
C ARG A 308 9.00 -18.71 -23.20
N LEU A 309 8.56 -17.82 -24.09
CA LEU A 309 7.77 -16.64 -23.69
C LEU A 309 6.43 -17.05 -23.06
N LEU A 310 5.79 -18.09 -23.58
CA LEU A 310 4.55 -18.63 -23.01
C LEU A 310 4.79 -19.26 -21.62
N ASP A 311 5.90 -19.99 -21.44
CA ASP A 311 6.29 -20.55 -20.14
C ASP A 311 6.59 -19.44 -19.11
N GLU A 312 7.25 -18.34 -19.52
CA GLU A 312 7.46 -17.16 -18.66
C GLU A 312 6.13 -16.51 -18.24
N GLN A 313 5.19 -16.33 -19.17
CA GLN A 313 3.87 -15.78 -18.87
C GLN A 313 3.11 -16.67 -17.87
N ARG A 314 3.19 -17.99 -18.04
CA ARG A 314 2.59 -18.94 -17.09
C ARG A 314 3.22 -18.85 -15.71
N GLN A 315 4.54 -18.74 -15.65
CA GLN A 315 5.26 -18.61 -14.39
C GLN A 315 4.84 -17.35 -13.64
N GLN A 316 4.75 -16.20 -14.33
CA GLN A 316 4.26 -14.95 -13.75
C GLN A 316 2.83 -15.10 -13.19
N ARG A 317 1.95 -15.83 -13.88
CA ARG A 317 0.59 -16.09 -13.39
C ARG A 317 0.54 -17.04 -12.20
N ALA A 318 1.37 -18.08 -12.20
CA ALA A 318 1.51 -18.97 -11.05
C ALA A 318 2.00 -18.21 -9.80
N GLU A 319 2.86 -17.21 -9.98
CA GLU A 319 3.29 -16.31 -8.90
C GLU A 319 2.12 -15.47 -8.37
N LEU A 320 1.26 -14.92 -9.24
CA LEU A 320 0.05 -14.20 -8.83
C LEU A 320 -0.94 -15.11 -8.07
N ALA A 321 -1.15 -16.33 -8.54
CA ALA A 321 -2.01 -17.32 -7.87
C ALA A 321 -1.46 -17.72 -6.49
N THR A 322 -0.14 -17.87 -6.38
CA THR A 322 0.54 -18.15 -5.11
C THR A 322 0.38 -16.97 -4.14
N ALA A 323 0.55 -15.73 -4.61
CA ALA A 323 0.34 -14.54 -3.81
C ALA A 323 -1.11 -14.40 -3.33
N ALA A 324 -2.10 -14.68 -4.20
CA ALA A 324 -3.51 -14.70 -3.81
C ALA A 324 -3.81 -15.74 -2.73
N SER A 325 -3.25 -16.95 -2.87
CA SER A 325 -3.39 -18.03 -1.87
C SER A 325 -2.80 -17.63 -0.51
N ARG A 326 -1.67 -16.91 -0.51
CA ARG A 326 -1.08 -16.39 0.74
C ARG A 326 -1.97 -15.33 1.40
N LEU A 327 -2.56 -14.41 0.63
CA LEU A 327 -3.48 -13.41 1.17
C LEU A 327 -4.75 -14.06 1.74
N GLU A 328 -5.27 -15.10 1.10
CA GLU A 328 -6.39 -15.89 1.63
C GLU A 328 -6.02 -16.56 2.97
N ALA A 329 -4.84 -17.17 3.06
CA ALA A 329 -4.36 -17.79 4.30
C ALA A 329 -4.26 -16.76 5.45
N GLU A 330 -3.73 -15.56 5.17
CA GLU A 330 -3.67 -14.48 6.17
C GLU A 330 -5.06 -13.98 6.56
N HIS A 331 -5.98 -13.85 5.61
CA HIS A 331 -7.37 -13.50 5.91
C HIS A 331 -8.02 -14.54 6.85
N MET A 332 -7.86 -15.83 6.56
CA MET A 332 -8.38 -16.91 7.40
C MET A 332 -7.75 -16.90 8.79
N ARG A 333 -6.43 -16.66 8.87
CA ARG A 333 -5.71 -16.53 10.15
C ARG A 333 -6.31 -15.40 10.99
N LEU A 334 -6.44 -14.20 10.42
CA LEU A 334 -7.02 -13.05 11.13
C LEU A 334 -8.48 -13.28 11.53
N PHE A 335 -9.26 -13.92 10.66
CA PHE A 335 -10.65 -14.26 10.96
C PHE A 335 -10.76 -15.18 12.19
N TYR A 336 -9.99 -16.27 12.24
CA TYR A 336 -10.00 -17.15 13.42
C TYR A 336 -9.45 -16.46 14.67
N THR A 337 -8.48 -15.55 14.53
CA THR A 337 -8.03 -14.75 15.67
C THR A 337 -9.13 -13.83 16.20
N LEU A 338 -9.94 -13.23 15.33
CA LEU A 338 -11.13 -12.46 15.71
C LEU A 338 -12.16 -13.33 16.44
N GLU A 339 -12.41 -14.55 15.97
CA GLU A 339 -13.32 -15.49 16.65
C GLU A 339 -12.80 -15.87 18.03
N ASN A 340 -11.49 -16.13 18.15
CA ASN A 340 -10.86 -16.41 19.43
C ASN A 340 -10.99 -15.21 20.39
N LEU A 341 -10.72 -13.98 19.92
CA LEU A 341 -10.94 -12.77 20.73
C LEU A 341 -12.39 -12.64 21.20
N TYR A 342 -13.36 -12.93 20.32
CA TYR A 342 -14.77 -12.93 20.67
C TYR A 342 -15.09 -13.93 21.79
N THR A 343 -14.59 -15.17 21.69
CA THR A 343 -14.78 -16.17 22.75
C THR A 343 -14.10 -15.78 24.07
N GLN A 344 -12.93 -15.13 24.02
CA GLN A 344 -12.27 -14.59 25.22
C GLN A 344 -13.08 -13.48 25.88
N VAL A 345 -13.65 -12.57 25.10
CA VAL A 345 -14.55 -11.51 25.62
C VAL A 345 -15.78 -12.13 26.27
N LEU A 346 -16.41 -13.10 25.63
CA LEU A 346 -17.55 -13.83 26.21
C LEU A 346 -17.17 -14.53 27.52
N ARG A 347 -15.98 -15.15 27.58
CA ARG A 347 -15.48 -15.81 28.79
C ARG A 347 -15.29 -14.82 29.94
N VAL A 348 -14.65 -13.67 29.67
CA VAL A 348 -14.48 -12.61 30.68
C VAL A 348 -15.83 -12.09 31.18
N ARG A 349 -16.82 -11.95 30.29
CA ARG A 349 -18.18 -11.55 30.66
C ARG A 349 -18.87 -12.58 31.55
N SER A 350 -18.66 -13.88 31.31
CA SER A 350 -19.24 -14.96 32.11
C SER A 350 -18.49 -15.26 33.42
N ALA A 351 -17.30 -14.70 33.59
CA ALA A 351 -16.46 -14.94 34.76
C ALA A 351 -16.97 -14.13 35.96
N ASP A 352 -17.09 -14.78 37.13
CA ASP A 352 -17.45 -14.11 38.38
C ASP A 352 -16.44 -13.00 38.70
N ALA A 353 -16.88 -11.95 39.41
CA ALA A 353 -16.10 -10.73 39.69
C ALA A 353 -14.70 -11.01 40.28
N ALA A 354 -14.52 -12.10 41.04
CA ALA A 354 -13.22 -12.51 41.60
C ALA A 354 -12.23 -13.10 40.57
N SER A 355 -12.71 -13.54 39.40
CA SER A 355 -11.93 -14.14 38.31
C SER A 355 -11.81 -13.23 37.08
N ALA A 356 -12.54 -12.11 37.07
CA ALA A 356 -12.56 -11.13 35.98
C ALA A 356 -11.18 -10.49 35.73
N ASP A 357 -10.38 -10.25 36.77
CA ASP A 357 -9.06 -9.62 36.63
C ASP A 357 -8.04 -10.53 35.94
N VAL A 358 -8.02 -11.82 36.29
CA VAL A 358 -7.12 -12.82 35.67
C VAL A 358 -7.51 -13.07 34.22
N ALA A 359 -8.81 -13.16 33.94
CA ALA A 359 -9.31 -13.31 32.57
C ALA A 359 -9.06 -12.05 31.72
N GLY A 360 -9.19 -10.85 32.32
CA GLY A 360 -8.90 -9.57 31.68
C GLY A 360 -7.43 -9.38 31.33
N ALA A 361 -6.50 -9.85 32.17
CA ALA A 361 -5.07 -9.80 31.87
C ALA A 361 -4.69 -10.64 30.64
N GLY A 362 -5.32 -11.80 30.46
CA GLY A 362 -5.15 -12.64 29.26
C GLY A 362 -5.66 -11.94 28.00
N LEU A 363 -6.84 -11.33 28.06
CA LEU A 363 -7.42 -10.56 26.96
C LEU A 363 -6.51 -9.37 26.56
N ARG A 364 -5.97 -8.64 27.53
CA ARG A 364 -5.06 -7.51 27.28
C ARG A 364 -3.87 -7.95 26.42
N ARG A 365 -3.20 -9.03 26.83
CA ARG A 365 -2.05 -9.57 26.11
C ARG A 365 -2.42 -10.03 24.69
N SER A 366 -3.58 -10.68 24.53
CA SER A 366 -4.06 -11.11 23.20
C SER A 366 -4.36 -9.92 22.29
N VAL A 367 -4.92 -8.83 22.81
CA VAL A 367 -5.19 -7.61 22.05
C VAL A 367 -3.90 -6.86 21.69
N GLU A 368 -2.96 -6.73 22.63
CA GLU A 368 -1.64 -6.11 22.36
C GLU A 368 -0.85 -6.88 21.31
N GLN A 369 -0.79 -8.21 21.43
CA GLN A 369 -0.13 -9.07 20.45
C GLN A 369 -0.76 -8.91 19.07
N LEU A 370 -2.10 -8.89 19.01
CA LEU A 370 -2.80 -8.71 17.75
C LEU A 370 -2.56 -7.32 17.15
N GLY A 371 -2.48 -6.26 17.95
CA GLY A 371 -2.07 -4.92 17.46
C GLY A 371 -0.70 -4.94 16.79
N LEU A 372 0.29 -5.61 17.40
CA LEU A 372 1.63 -5.76 16.80
C LEU A 372 1.62 -6.57 15.50
N GLU A 373 0.85 -7.67 15.46
CA GLU A 373 0.70 -8.48 14.26
C GLU A 373 0.01 -7.70 13.13
N MET A 374 -0.97 -6.86 13.47
CA MET A 374 -1.66 -5.99 12.52
C MET A 374 -0.75 -4.94 11.91
N ASP A 375 0.04 -4.23 12.72
CA ASP A 375 0.99 -3.24 12.23
C ASP A 375 2.04 -3.88 11.32
N ALA A 376 2.46 -5.11 11.63
CA ALA A 376 3.36 -5.89 10.78
C ALA A 376 2.70 -6.27 9.44
N VAL A 377 1.45 -6.74 9.45
CA VAL A 377 0.70 -7.06 8.23
C VAL A 377 0.45 -5.81 7.39
N ALA A 378 0.05 -4.68 8.01
CA ALA A 378 -0.16 -3.41 7.33
C ALA A 378 1.14 -2.91 6.69
N SER A 379 2.26 -2.97 7.42
CA SER A 379 3.59 -2.60 6.90
C SER A 379 4.01 -3.49 5.73
N ALA A 380 3.81 -4.81 5.83
CA ALA A 380 4.10 -5.74 4.75
C ALA A 380 3.21 -5.49 3.53
N LEU A 381 1.94 -5.12 3.73
CA LEU A 381 1.01 -4.77 2.66
C LEU A 381 1.35 -3.44 1.99
N GLU A 382 1.91 -2.48 2.73
CA GLU A 382 2.42 -1.21 2.19
C GLU A 382 3.73 -1.39 1.42
N GLU A 383 4.63 -2.25 1.90
CA GLU A 383 5.90 -2.55 1.22
C GLU A 383 5.68 -3.24 -0.14
N VAL A 384 4.70 -4.13 -0.25
CA VAL A 384 4.30 -4.73 -1.54
C VAL A 384 3.65 -3.70 -2.49
N HIS A 385 3.06 -2.63 -1.96
CA HIS A 385 2.58 -1.48 -2.76
C HIS A 385 3.70 -0.46 -3.06
N GLY A 386 4.88 -0.65 -2.47
CA GLY A 386 5.90 0.37 -2.28
C GLY A 386 7.06 0.36 -3.26
N GLU A 387 6.95 -0.11 -4.51
CA GLU A 387 7.90 0.23 -5.61
C GLU A 387 7.27 0.06 -7.01
N PRO A 388 7.67 0.84 -8.04
CA PRO A 388 8.01 2.26 -8.06
C PRO A 388 7.07 3.00 -9.04
N SER A 389 6.21 3.88 -8.54
CA SER A 389 5.59 4.89 -9.40
C SER A 389 6.69 5.84 -9.90
N GLY A 390 7.06 5.67 -11.17
CA GLY A 390 8.12 6.41 -11.84
C GLY A 390 7.92 7.92 -11.77
N ASP A 391 8.92 8.62 -11.24
CA ASP A 391 9.12 10.04 -11.43
C ASP A 391 10.23 10.18 -12.50
N PRO A 392 9.93 10.53 -13.77
CA PRO A 392 10.90 10.45 -14.88
C PRO A 392 11.89 11.62 -14.96
N LEU A 393 12.10 12.39 -13.89
CA LEU A 393 12.93 13.61 -13.94
C LEU A 393 13.85 13.72 -12.72
N GLY A 394 15.01 13.06 -12.79
CA GLY A 394 16.02 13.12 -11.74
C GLY A 394 17.43 12.73 -12.18
N ALA A 395 17.85 13.08 -13.40
CA ALA A 395 19.24 12.88 -13.80
C ALA A 395 20.19 13.86 -13.07
N PRO A 396 21.30 13.39 -12.48
CA PRO A 396 22.34 14.26 -11.93
C PRO A 396 23.19 14.83 -13.07
N ARG A 397 23.18 16.16 -13.24
CA ARG A 397 24.12 16.86 -14.13
C ARG A 397 25.53 16.80 -13.53
N GLY A 398 26.35 15.87 -14.02
CA GLY A 398 27.80 15.96 -13.90
C GLY A 398 28.34 17.04 -14.84
N ARG A 399 29.02 18.06 -14.29
CA ARG A 399 29.78 19.04 -15.08
C ARG A 399 30.95 18.33 -15.76
N VAL A 400 31.03 18.47 -17.07
CA VAL A 400 32.25 18.23 -17.86
C VAL A 400 33.11 19.49 -17.74
N PRO A 401 34.40 19.40 -17.35
CA PRO A 401 35.32 20.53 -17.47
C PRO A 401 35.76 20.65 -18.93
N THR A 402 35.48 21.80 -19.54
CA THR A 402 36.05 22.21 -20.83
C THR A 402 37.50 22.62 -20.64
N ARG A 403 38.36 22.20 -21.58
CA ARG A 403 39.67 22.78 -21.81
C ARG A 403 39.61 23.68 -23.03
#